data_AF-A0A0L0G1E5-F1
#
_entry.id   AF-A0A0L0G1E5-F1
#
_cell.length_a   1.000
_cell.length_b   1.000
_cell.length_c   1.000
_cell.angle_alpha   90.00
_cell.angle_beta   90.00
_cell.angle_gamma   90.00
#
_symmetry.space_group_name_H-M   'P 1'
#
loop_
_entity.id
_entity.type
_entity.pdbx_description
1 polymer ?
#
loop_
_entity_poly.entity_id
_entity_poly.type
_entity_poly.pdbx_seq_one_letter_code
_entity_poly.pdbx_strand_id
1 'polypeptide(L)'
;MINTTALTNINLFTPTAVAIFWAGASVAIDQETRSKFWASGVNDAQAFDVGVAVFTYQGILESTLAAAALGSAVYYRSDLLVPYNEKALGVALVAHILQRGVFIKSLRPRAEQLAKGLKVPPSNSHFAFLALEVVKLGALLTV
;
A
#
# COMPACT_ATOMS: atom_id res chain seq x y z
N MET A 1 11.38 33.48 21.49
CA MET A 1 12.23 32.28 21.35
C MET A 1 11.33 31.11 21.06
N ILE A 2 11.36 30.57 19.83
CA ILE A 2 10.61 29.36 19.50
C ILE A 2 11.34 28.19 20.15
N ASN A 3 10.62 27.40 20.93
CA ASN A 3 11.19 26.28 21.68
C ASN A 3 11.60 25.18 20.69
N THR A 4 12.90 25.07 20.42
CA THR A 4 13.47 24.17 19.41
C THR A 4 13.12 22.70 19.66
N THR A 5 12.92 22.31 20.91
CA THR A 5 12.46 20.97 21.32
C THR A 5 11.06 20.63 20.81
N ALA A 6 10.15 21.62 20.76
CA ALA A 6 8.79 21.42 20.25
C ALA A 6 8.78 21.19 18.72
N LEU A 7 9.68 21.87 18.00
CA LEU A 7 9.83 21.69 16.55
C LEU A 7 10.46 20.32 16.20
N THR A 8 11.45 19.85 16.95
CA THR A 8 12.01 18.49 16.76
C THR A 8 10.99 17.39 17.00
N ASN A 9 10.10 17.55 17.98
CA ASN A 9 9.05 16.57 18.25
C ASN A 9 8.04 16.52 17.10
N ILE A 10 7.54 17.67 16.62
CA ILE A 10 6.59 17.74 15.50
C ILE A 10 7.19 17.09 14.23
N ASN A 11 8.48 17.30 13.97
CA ASN A 11 9.15 16.80 12.77
C ASN A 11 9.35 15.28 12.75
N LEU A 12 9.52 14.63 13.91
CA LEU A 12 9.65 13.18 14.00
C LEU A 12 8.32 12.46 13.75
N PHE A 13 7.19 13.10 14.11
CA PHE A 13 5.88 12.47 14.01
C PHE A 13 5.34 12.41 12.57
N THR A 14 5.79 13.26 11.65
CA THR A 14 5.13 13.38 10.33
C THR A 14 5.36 12.17 9.41
N PRO A 15 6.60 11.72 9.13
CA PRO A 15 6.83 10.60 8.21
C PRO A 15 6.35 9.27 8.78
N THR A 16 6.62 9.03 10.07
CA THR A 16 6.21 7.81 10.78
C THR A 16 4.68 7.74 10.91
N ALA A 17 3.98 8.84 11.20
CA ALA A 17 2.51 8.83 11.23
C ALA A 17 1.92 8.51 9.85
N VAL A 18 2.47 9.07 8.78
CA VAL A 18 2.02 8.76 7.41
C VAL A 18 2.30 7.29 7.08
N ALA A 19 3.46 6.75 7.46
CA ALA A 19 3.80 5.35 7.24
C ALA A 19 2.88 4.38 8.00
N ILE A 20 2.59 4.66 9.27
CA ILE A 20 1.65 3.87 10.08
C ILE A 20 0.24 3.95 9.49
N PHE A 21 -0.22 5.14 9.11
CA PHE A 21 -1.53 5.31 8.49
C PHE A 21 -1.62 4.54 7.16
N TRP A 22 -0.55 4.56 6.36
CA TRP A 22 -0.46 3.78 5.13
C TRP A 22 -0.55 2.28 5.42
N ALA A 23 0.25 1.76 6.36
CA ALA A 23 0.19 0.35 6.74
C ALA A 23 -1.22 -0.05 7.22
N GLY A 24 -1.85 0.77 8.06
CA GLY A 24 -3.20 0.53 8.55
C GLY A 24 -4.24 0.52 7.43
N ALA A 25 -4.14 1.44 6.46
CA ALA A 25 -5.03 1.49 5.30
C ALA A 25 -4.89 0.23 4.44
N SER A 26 -3.67 -0.25 4.17
CA SER A 26 -3.42 -1.47 3.41
C SER A 26 -4.01 -2.71 4.10
N VAL A 27 -3.78 -2.86 5.42
CA VAL A 27 -4.36 -3.97 6.21
C VAL A 27 -5.88 -3.92 6.24
N ALA A 28 -6.48 -2.73 6.34
CA ALA A 28 -7.94 -2.58 6.34
C ALA A 28 -8.56 -3.07 5.03
N ILE A 29 -7.93 -2.78 3.88
CA ILE A 29 -8.41 -3.25 2.58
C ILE A 29 -8.20 -4.76 2.38
N ASP A 30 -7.15 -5.34 2.95
CA ASP A 30 -6.97 -6.80 2.93
C ASP A 30 -8.12 -7.51 3.66
N GLN A 31 -8.59 -6.96 4.79
CA GLN A 31 -9.74 -7.49 5.51
C GLN A 31 -11.06 -7.30 4.73
N GLU A 32 -11.26 -6.14 4.10
CA GLU A 32 -12.40 -5.91 3.19
C GLU A 32 -12.40 -6.91 2.03
N THR A 33 -11.24 -7.18 1.45
CA THR A 33 -11.14 -8.07 0.30
C THR A 33 -11.54 -9.49 0.66
N ARG A 34 -11.24 -9.93 1.88
CA ARG A 34 -11.67 -11.24 2.38
C ARG A 34 -13.18 -11.31 2.59
N SER A 35 -13.80 -10.26 3.11
CA SER A 35 -15.22 -10.28 3.48
C SER A 35 -16.15 -10.38 2.26
N LYS A 36 -15.82 -9.75 1.13
CA LYS A 36 -16.63 -9.81 -0.09
C LYS A 36 -16.72 -11.20 -0.74
N PHE A 37 -15.68 -12.03 -0.62
CA PHE A 37 -15.71 -13.42 -1.11
C PHE A 37 -16.45 -14.37 -0.16
N TRP A 38 -16.75 -13.93 1.07
CA TRP A 38 -17.45 -14.72 2.07
C TRP A 38 -18.90 -14.28 2.28
N ALA A 39 -19.32 -13.22 1.61
CA ALA A 39 -20.69 -12.73 1.67
C ALA A 39 -21.65 -13.74 1.03
N SER A 40 -22.67 -14.17 1.78
CA SER A 40 -23.73 -15.04 1.26
C SER A 40 -24.48 -14.34 0.14
N GLY A 41 -24.65 -15.00 -1.00
CA GLY A 41 -25.40 -14.46 -2.15
C GLY A 41 -24.56 -13.63 -3.12
N VAL A 42 -23.25 -13.49 -2.88
CA VAL A 42 -22.30 -12.93 -3.84
C VAL A 42 -21.59 -14.08 -4.54
N ASN A 43 -21.61 -14.09 -5.88
CA ASN A 43 -20.81 -15.03 -6.66
C ASN A 43 -19.40 -14.46 -6.94
N ASP A 44 -18.48 -15.31 -7.36
CA ASP A 44 -17.09 -14.91 -7.59
C ASP A 44 -16.97 -13.74 -8.57
N ALA A 45 -17.76 -13.73 -9.66
CA ALA A 45 -17.73 -12.66 -10.65
C ALA A 45 -18.10 -11.30 -10.04
N GLN A 46 -19.15 -11.26 -9.21
CA GLN A 46 -19.54 -10.06 -8.47
C GLN A 46 -18.46 -9.63 -7.46
N ALA A 47 -17.85 -10.59 -6.75
CA ALA A 47 -16.77 -10.29 -5.81
C ALA A 47 -15.52 -9.73 -6.52
N PHE A 48 -15.16 -10.25 -7.70
CA PHE A 48 -14.09 -9.71 -8.53
C PHE A 48 -14.38 -8.32 -9.08
N ASP A 49 -15.63 -8.04 -9.49
CA ASP A 49 -16.03 -6.72 -9.98
C ASP A 49 -15.85 -5.65 -8.90
N VAL A 50 -16.37 -5.91 -7.69
CA VAL A 50 -16.14 -5.06 -6.51
C VAL A 50 -14.64 -4.94 -6.21
N GLY A 51 -13.91 -6.06 -6.28
CA GLY A 51 -12.46 -6.09 -6.11
C GLY A 51 -11.71 -5.13 -7.04
N VAL A 52 -12.03 -5.12 -8.33
CA VAL A 52 -11.38 -4.23 -9.31
C VAL A 52 -11.56 -2.76 -8.93
N ALA A 53 -12.77 -2.37 -8.50
CA ALA A 53 -13.03 -1.01 -8.04
C ALA A 53 -12.23 -0.66 -6.77
N VAL A 54 -12.31 -1.51 -5.74
CA VAL A 54 -11.62 -1.29 -4.46
C VAL A 54 -10.10 -1.19 -4.65
N PHE A 55 -9.47 -2.11 -5.38
CA PHE A 55 -8.02 -2.07 -5.64
C PHE A 55 -7.58 -0.89 -6.52
N THR A 56 -8.50 -0.33 -7.31
CA THR A 56 -8.24 0.91 -8.05
C THR A 56 -8.14 2.09 -7.08
N TYR A 57 -9.13 2.27 -6.21
CA TYR A 57 -9.14 3.35 -5.22
C TYR A 57 -8.07 3.20 -4.14
N GLN A 58 -7.82 1.98 -3.66
CA GLN A 58 -6.70 1.68 -2.76
C GLN A 58 -5.38 2.09 -3.41
N GLY A 59 -5.19 1.77 -4.70
CA GLY A 59 -4.00 2.18 -5.42
C GLY A 59 -3.78 3.69 -5.46
N ILE A 60 -4.85 4.47 -5.60
CA ILE A 60 -4.81 5.93 -5.57
C ILE A 60 -4.47 6.43 -4.17
N LEU A 61 -5.12 5.88 -3.14
CA LEU A 61 -4.85 6.20 -1.74
C LEU A 61 -3.39 5.91 -1.38
N GLU A 62 -2.91 4.70 -1.64
CA GLU A 62 -1.53 4.30 -1.37
C GLU A 62 -0.52 5.16 -2.13
N SER A 63 -0.80 5.52 -3.39
CA SER A 63 0.09 6.42 -4.14
C SER A 63 0.11 7.84 -3.58
N THR A 64 -1.02 8.30 -3.03
CA THR A 64 -1.12 9.60 -2.35
C THR A 64 -0.33 9.60 -1.04
N LEU A 65 -0.45 8.51 -0.26
CA LEU A 65 0.30 8.32 0.98
C LEU A 65 1.80 8.15 0.73
N ALA A 66 2.18 7.43 -0.33
CA ALA A 66 3.56 7.32 -0.78
C ALA A 66 4.16 8.71 -1.09
N ALA A 67 3.42 9.54 -1.83
CA ALA A 67 3.86 10.90 -2.15
C ALA A 67 3.96 11.79 -0.91
N ALA A 68 3.00 11.67 0.03
CA ALA A 68 3.04 12.40 1.30
C ALA A 68 4.22 11.96 2.19
N ALA A 69 4.49 10.66 2.28
CA ALA A 69 5.61 10.12 3.03
C ALA A 69 6.94 10.59 2.44
N LEU A 70 7.11 10.51 1.12
CA LEU A 70 8.30 11.00 0.43
C LEU A 70 8.46 12.52 0.58
N GLY A 71 7.38 13.29 0.40
CA GLY A 71 7.39 14.74 0.53
C GLY A 71 7.76 15.19 1.95
N SER A 72 7.22 14.53 2.97
CA SER A 72 7.58 14.79 4.36
C SER A 72 9.04 14.43 4.65
N ALA A 73 9.53 13.28 4.18
CA ALA A 73 10.93 12.88 4.34
C ALA A 73 11.91 13.87 3.67
N VAL A 74 11.57 14.39 2.49
CA VAL A 74 12.38 15.40 1.80
C VAL A 74 12.33 16.76 2.50
N TYR A 75 11.15 17.17 2.98
CA TYR A 75 10.95 18.47 3.61
C TYR A 75 11.60 18.57 5.00
N TYR A 76 11.48 17.52 5.81
CA TYR A 76 11.99 17.49 7.18
C TYR A 76 13.41 16.92 7.30
N ARG A 77 14.17 16.87 6.20
CA ARG A 77 15.59 16.44 6.19
C ARG A 77 16.34 17.07 7.36
N SER A 78 16.61 16.25 8.37
CA SER A 78 17.29 16.63 9.59
C SER A 78 18.51 15.74 9.72
N ASP A 79 19.68 16.35 9.94
CA ASP A 79 20.96 15.67 10.15
C ASP A 79 20.94 14.71 11.38
N LEU A 80 19.85 14.71 12.15
CA LEU A 80 19.60 13.88 13.33
C LEU A 80 18.65 12.69 13.07
N LEU A 81 18.15 12.49 11.85
CA LEU A 81 17.25 11.37 11.56
C LEU A 81 18.05 10.07 11.38
N VAL A 82 17.71 9.12 12.26
CA VAL A 82 18.30 7.79 12.35
C VAL A 82 18.31 7.12 10.96
N PRO A 83 19.47 6.67 10.44
CA PRO A 83 19.63 6.18 9.06
C PRO A 83 18.82 4.91 8.71
N TYR A 84 18.07 4.35 9.68
CA TYR A 84 17.21 3.18 9.48
C TYR A 84 15.82 3.55 8.92
N ASN A 85 15.24 4.71 9.25
CA ASN A 85 13.88 5.07 8.82
C ASN A 85 13.80 5.38 7.32
N GLU A 86 14.83 6.01 6.76
CA GLU A 86 14.86 6.35 5.32
C GLU A 86 14.99 5.12 4.43
N LYS A 87 15.78 4.13 4.86
CA LYS A 87 15.95 2.86 4.12
C LYS A 87 14.66 2.06 4.11
N ALA A 88 13.99 1.94 5.26
CA ALA A 88 12.70 1.27 5.37
C ALA A 88 11.65 1.93 4.46
N LEU A 89 11.55 3.26 4.48
CA LEU A 89 10.66 3.99 3.59
C LEU A 89 11.00 3.75 2.11
N GLY A 90 12.30 3.74 1.76
CA GLY A 90 12.76 3.42 0.42
C GLY A 90 12.34 2.02 -0.04
N VAL A 91 12.44 1.01 0.82
CA VAL A 91 11.96 -0.36 0.51
C VAL A 91 10.45 -0.37 0.29
N ALA A 92 9.67 0.29 1.15
CA ALA A 92 8.21 0.39 1.00
C ALA A 92 7.82 1.07 -0.33
N LEU A 93 8.49 2.16 -0.70
CA LEU A 93 8.27 2.88 -1.95
C LEU A 93 8.59 2.02 -3.17
N VAL A 94 9.73 1.32 -3.17
CA VAL A 94 10.11 0.42 -4.27
C VAL A 94 9.12 -0.72 -4.41
N ALA A 95 8.70 -1.34 -3.31
CA ALA A 95 7.70 -2.41 -3.32
C ALA A 95 6.37 -1.90 -3.90
N HIS A 96 5.89 -0.73 -3.48
CA HIS A 96 4.68 -0.09 -4.02
C HIS A 96 4.78 0.18 -5.53
N ILE A 97 5.91 0.74 -5.98
CA ILE A 97 6.15 1.02 -7.41
C ILE A 97 6.13 -0.28 -8.22
N LEU A 98 6.76 -1.35 -7.74
CA LEU A 98 6.74 -2.65 -8.42
C LEU A 98 5.32 -3.23 -8.47
N GLN A 99 4.56 -3.18 -7.37
CA GLN A 99 3.18 -3.62 -7.33
C GLN A 99 2.32 -2.90 -8.37
N ARG A 100 2.36 -1.56 -8.40
CA ARG A 100 1.52 -0.74 -9.29
C ARG A 100 2.02 -0.74 -10.74
N GLY A 101 3.33 -0.63 -10.93
CA GLY A 101 3.96 -0.46 -12.24
C GLY A 101 4.14 -1.76 -13.02
N VAL A 102 4.27 -2.89 -12.32
CA VAL A 102 4.57 -4.19 -12.93
C VAL A 102 3.41 -5.17 -12.72
N PHE A 103 3.09 -5.51 -11.47
CA PHE A 103 2.17 -6.61 -11.19
C PHE A 103 0.71 -6.30 -11.54
N ILE A 104 0.22 -5.10 -11.19
CA ILE A 104 -1.16 -4.69 -11.49
C ILE A 104 -1.46 -4.71 -12.99
N LYS A 105 -0.48 -4.40 -13.86
CA LYS A 105 -0.68 -4.48 -15.32
C LYS A 105 -1.05 -5.88 -15.80
N SER A 106 -0.55 -6.92 -15.12
CA SER A 106 -0.88 -8.31 -15.44
C SER A 106 -2.11 -8.83 -14.68
N LEU A 107 -2.31 -8.39 -13.44
CA LEU A 107 -3.38 -8.89 -12.56
C LEU A 107 -4.73 -8.27 -12.87
N ARG A 108 -4.77 -6.98 -13.24
CA ARG A 108 -6.02 -6.27 -13.48
C ARG A 108 -6.84 -6.84 -14.64
N PRO A 109 -6.28 -7.08 -15.85
CA PRO A 109 -7.06 -7.68 -16.94
C PRO A 109 -7.62 -9.06 -16.58
N ARG A 110 -6.88 -9.83 -15.75
CA ARG A 110 -7.33 -11.14 -15.27
C ARG A 110 -8.49 -11.01 -14.29
N ALA A 111 -8.41 -10.09 -13.34
CA ALA A 111 -9.50 -9.79 -12.42
C ALA A 111 -10.76 -9.31 -13.18
N GLU A 112 -10.59 -8.47 -14.20
CA GLU A 112 -11.69 -8.01 -15.06
C GLU A 112 -12.31 -9.15 -15.92
N GLN A 113 -11.52 -10.14 -16.33
CA GLN A 113 -12.04 -11.34 -16.99
C GLN A 113 -12.84 -12.22 -16.01
N LEU A 114 -12.33 -12.41 -14.80
CA LEU A 114 -13.03 -13.15 -13.75
C LEU A 114 -14.33 -12.44 -13.34
N ALA A 115 -14.33 -11.10 -13.29
CA ALA A 115 -15.52 -10.28 -13.06
C ALA A 115 -16.61 -10.47 -14.13
N LYS A 116 -16.22 -10.89 -15.35
CA LYS A 116 -17.14 -11.25 -16.45
C LYS A 116 -17.55 -12.72 -16.42
N GLY A 117 -17.14 -13.48 -15.40
CA GLY A 117 -17.40 -14.93 -15.29
C GLY A 117 -16.56 -15.78 -16.24
N LEU A 118 -15.50 -15.24 -16.83
CA LEU A 118 -14.62 -15.99 -17.73
C LEU A 118 -13.64 -16.86 -16.95
N LYS A 119 -13.32 -18.05 -17.49
CA LYS A 119 -12.25 -18.90 -16.96
C LYS A 119 -10.89 -18.36 -17.39
N VAL A 120 -10.03 -18.08 -16.43
CA VAL A 120 -8.67 -17.55 -16.67
C VAL A 120 -7.64 -18.60 -16.24
N PRO A 121 -6.61 -18.92 -17.05
CA PRO A 121 -5.60 -19.91 -16.69
C PRO A 121 -4.83 -19.47 -15.44
N PRO A 122 -4.38 -20.38 -14.56
CA PRO A 122 -3.72 -20.01 -13.30
C PRO A 122 -2.46 -19.15 -13.51
N SER A 123 -2.13 -18.31 -12.53
CA SER A 123 -0.93 -17.46 -12.56
C SER A 123 -0.38 -17.26 -11.16
N ASN A 124 0.96 -17.33 -11.06
CA ASN A 124 1.67 -17.10 -9.81
C ASN A 124 1.95 -15.62 -9.54
N SER A 125 1.60 -14.71 -10.46
CA SER A 125 1.82 -13.27 -10.29
C SER A 125 1.11 -12.71 -9.06
N HIS A 126 0.02 -13.34 -8.63
CA HIS A 126 -0.69 -12.93 -7.42
C HIS A 126 0.13 -13.21 -6.15
N PHE A 127 0.84 -14.34 -6.08
CA PHE A 127 1.73 -14.64 -4.95
C PHE A 127 2.91 -13.68 -4.87
N ALA A 128 3.48 -13.30 -6.02
CA ALA A 128 4.53 -12.29 -6.06
C ALA A 128 4.03 -10.91 -5.61
N PHE A 129 2.82 -10.52 -6.01
CA PHE A 129 2.18 -9.29 -5.52
C PHE A 129 1.98 -9.31 -4.01
N LEU A 130 1.51 -10.44 -3.46
CA LEU A 130 1.32 -10.63 -2.02
C LEU A 130 2.65 -10.62 -1.25
N ALA A 131 3.70 -11.24 -1.78
CA ALA A 131 5.03 -11.18 -1.19
C ALA A 131 5.56 -9.72 -1.11
N LEU A 132 5.33 -8.92 -2.16
CA LEU A 132 5.65 -7.50 -2.12
C LEU A 132 4.80 -6.72 -1.11
N GLU A 133 3.54 -7.10 -0.91
CA GLU A 133 2.68 -6.48 0.11
C GLU A 133 3.25 -6.71 1.51
N VAL A 134 3.65 -7.94 1.81
CA VAL A 134 4.27 -8.29 3.09
C VAL A 134 5.57 -7.52 3.30
N VAL A 135 6.41 -7.40 2.27
CA VAL A 135 7.65 -6.60 2.33
C VAL A 135 7.35 -5.11 2.56
N LYS A 136 6.37 -4.55 1.84
CA LYS A 136 5.94 -3.15 1.99
C LYS A 136 5.44 -2.88 3.40
N LEU A 137 4.56 -3.72 3.92
CA LEU A 137 4.02 -3.61 5.28
C LEU A 137 5.10 -3.73 6.34
N GLY A 138 5.96 -4.76 6.23
CA GLY A 138 7.08 -4.93 7.15
C GLY A 138 8.02 -3.72 7.16
N ALA A 139 8.29 -3.14 5.99
CA ALA A 139 9.07 -1.93 5.88
C ALA A 139 8.37 -0.72 6.51
N LEU A 140 7.10 -0.47 6.20
CA LEU A 140 6.32 0.66 6.76
C LEU A 140 6.22 0.64 8.29
N LEU A 141 6.14 -0.56 8.89
CA LEU A 141 6.11 -0.71 10.36
C LEU A 141 7.47 -0.47 11.04
N THR A 142 8.53 -0.27 10.25
CA THR A 142 9.89 0.01 10.72
C THR A 142 10.40 1.40 10.31
N VAL A 143 9.55 2.22 9.68
CA VAL A 143 9.78 3.66 9.40
C VAL A 143 9.56 4.48 10.66
#